data_AF-B7FL20-F1
#
_entry.id   AF-B7FL20-F1
#
_cell.length_a   1.000
_cell.length_b   1.000
_cell.length_c   1.000
_cell.angle_alpha   90.00
_cell.angle_beta   90.00
_cell.angle_gamma   90.00
#
_symmetry.space_group_name_H-M   'P 1'
#
loop_
_entity.id
_entity.type
_entity.pdbx_description
1 polymer ?
#
loop_
_entity_poly.entity_id
_entity_poly.type
_entity_poly.pdbx_seq_one_letter_code
_entity_poly.pdbx_strand_id
1 'polypeptide(L)'
;MAIFYPFKNNGVFFMLLLWIVVSSVWGRPATFNQDFHVTWSEPHIKQIDQGRTIQLTLDQGSGCGFASKVKYLFGRVSMKIKLVPGDSAGTVTAFYMNSDTDSVRDELDFEFLGNRTGQPYTVQTNIYAHGKGDREQRVNLWFDPSADFHTYSILWNHHHIVFYVDEVPIRVYKNNEAKGIPYPKMQAMGVFSTLWGS
;
A
#
# COMPACT_ATOMS: atom_id res chain seq x y z
N MET A 1 -8.76 -72.94 32.62
CA MET A 1 -8.06 -72.17 31.56
C MET A 1 -9.12 -71.80 30.54
N ALA A 2 -9.61 -70.58 30.34
CA ALA A 2 -9.38 -69.25 30.90
C ALA A 2 -10.72 -68.64 31.40
N ILE A 3 -10.64 -67.48 32.01
CA ILE A 3 -11.61 -66.84 32.90
C ILE A 3 -11.78 -65.35 32.49
N PHE A 4 -12.98 -64.77 32.74
CA PHE A 4 -13.40 -63.33 32.81
C PHE A 4 -13.41 -62.46 31.51
N TYR A 5 -14.29 -61.49 31.21
CA TYR A 5 -15.72 -61.11 31.44
C TYR A 5 -16.01 -59.87 30.53
N PRO A 6 -17.27 -59.42 30.34
CA PRO A 6 -17.65 -58.48 29.27
C PRO A 6 -17.47 -57.00 29.65
N PHE A 7 -17.16 -56.14 28.69
CA PHE A 7 -17.29 -54.69 28.83
C PHE A 7 -18.41 -54.16 27.94
N LYS A 8 -19.46 -53.64 28.58
CA LYS A 8 -20.48 -52.75 28.00
C LYS A 8 -19.78 -51.48 27.53
N ASN A 9 -19.89 -51.16 26.25
CA ASN A 9 -19.49 -49.86 25.74
C ASN A 9 -20.72 -48.96 25.65
N ASN A 10 -20.91 -48.11 26.66
CA ASN A 10 -21.83 -46.99 26.58
C ASN A 10 -21.19 -45.94 25.68
N GLY A 11 -21.68 -45.79 24.45
CA GLY A 11 -21.23 -44.76 23.53
C GLY A 11 -21.54 -43.37 24.07
N VAL A 12 -20.54 -42.70 24.63
CA VAL A 12 -20.59 -41.27 24.97
C VAL A 12 -20.29 -40.51 23.69
N PHE A 13 -21.30 -39.85 23.13
CA PHE A 13 -21.15 -38.94 21.99
C PHE A 13 -20.49 -37.65 22.49
N PHE A 14 -19.20 -37.46 22.21
CA PHE A 14 -18.51 -36.19 22.43
C PHE A 14 -18.84 -35.25 21.27
N MET A 15 -19.85 -34.38 21.43
CA MET A 15 -20.04 -33.23 20.54
C MET A 15 -18.97 -32.19 20.88
N LEU A 16 -17.94 -32.09 20.04
CA LEU A 16 -16.95 -31.02 20.12
C LEU A 16 -17.58 -29.74 19.54
N LEU A 17 -18.07 -28.86 20.43
CA LEU A 17 -18.52 -27.52 20.06
C LEU A 17 -17.28 -26.67 19.73
N LEU A 18 -16.95 -26.56 18.45
CA LEU A 18 -15.88 -25.70 17.96
C LEU A 18 -16.34 -24.24 18.07
N TRP A 19 -15.98 -23.56 19.16
CA TRP A 19 -16.14 -22.12 19.25
C TRP A 19 -15.14 -21.48 18.28
N ILE A 20 -15.63 -21.11 17.09
CA ILE A 20 -14.89 -20.22 16.19
C ILE A 20 -14.84 -18.87 16.90
N VAL A 21 -13.76 -18.63 17.64
CA VAL A 21 -13.39 -17.28 18.05
C VAL A 21 -12.99 -16.56 16.78
N VAL A 22 -13.95 -15.89 16.15
CA VAL A 22 -13.63 -14.85 15.16
C VAL A 22 -13.01 -13.73 15.98
N SER A 23 -11.69 -13.77 16.14
CA SER A 23 -10.93 -12.61 16.57
C SER A 23 -11.08 -11.57 15.48
N SER A 24 -12.12 -10.75 15.59
CA SER A 24 -12.15 -9.45 14.92
C SER A 24 -10.89 -8.74 15.37
N VAL A 25 -9.91 -8.61 14.48
CA VAL A 25 -8.77 -7.73 14.71
C VAL A 25 -9.35 -6.33 14.56
N TRP A 26 -9.72 -5.71 15.68
CA TRP A 26 -10.12 -4.30 15.69
C TRP A 26 -8.85 -3.50 15.41
N GLY A 27 -8.67 -3.10 14.15
CA GLY A 27 -7.63 -2.14 13.78
C GLY A 27 -7.87 -0.84 14.52
N ARG A 28 -6.82 -0.27 15.13
CA ARG A 28 -6.90 1.09 15.68
C ARG A 28 -7.27 2.07 14.56
N PRO A 29 -8.10 3.09 14.81
CA PRO A 29 -8.30 4.17 13.83
C PRO A 29 -6.96 4.82 13.52
N ALA A 30 -6.49 4.70 12.28
CA ALA A 30 -5.25 5.35 11.86
C ALA A 30 -5.48 6.87 11.79
N THR A 31 -4.57 7.63 12.41
CA THR A 31 -4.50 9.08 12.22
C THR A 31 -3.12 9.45 11.71
N PHE A 32 -3.05 10.52 10.93
CA PHE A 32 -1.81 10.99 10.33
C PHE A 32 -0.69 11.13 11.37
N ASN A 33 -0.96 11.83 12.48
CA ASN A 33 0.04 12.05 13.52
C ASN A 33 0.46 10.79 14.28
N GLN A 34 -0.28 9.69 14.21
CA GLN A 34 0.12 8.44 14.85
C GLN A 34 1.13 7.70 13.99
N ASP A 35 0.84 7.58 12.70
CA ASP A 35 1.56 6.67 11.79
C ASP A 35 2.59 7.39 10.90
N PHE A 36 2.42 8.69 10.69
CA PHE A 36 3.19 9.50 9.73
C PHE A 36 3.79 10.77 10.36
N HIS A 37 4.75 11.34 9.64
CA HIS A 37 5.32 12.67 9.89
C HIS A 37 5.57 13.37 8.55
N VAL A 38 5.58 14.69 8.58
CA VAL A 38 5.90 15.51 7.39
C VAL A 38 7.39 15.37 7.06
N THR A 39 7.71 15.15 5.79
CA THR A 39 9.10 15.11 5.31
C THR A 39 9.58 16.46 4.79
N TRP A 40 8.70 17.23 4.14
CA TRP A 40 8.96 18.64 3.81
C TRP A 40 7.68 19.45 3.62
N SER A 41 7.80 20.77 3.76
CA SER A 41 6.73 21.76 3.56
C SER A 41 5.47 21.50 4.39
N GLU A 42 5.61 21.56 5.72
CA GLU A 42 4.49 21.43 6.67
C GLU A 42 3.31 22.37 6.41
N PRO A 43 3.51 23.65 6.02
CA PRO A 43 2.37 24.54 5.71
C PRO A 43 1.51 24.05 4.55
N HIS A 44 2.03 23.18 3.69
CA HIS A 44 1.33 22.60 2.54
C HIS A 44 0.62 21.27 2.86
N ILE A 45 0.63 20.85 4.13
CA ILE A 45 -0.07 19.65 4.61
C ILE A 45 -1.13 20.05 5.64
N LYS A 46 -2.39 19.97 5.23
CA LYS A 46 -3.52 20.29 6.11
C LYS A 46 -4.18 19.02 6.63
N GLN A 47 -4.28 18.89 7.95
CA GLN A 47 -5.05 17.81 8.58
C GLN A 47 -6.54 18.17 8.64
N ILE A 48 -7.40 17.20 8.34
CA ILE A 48 -8.86 17.29 8.29
C ILE A 48 -9.42 16.12 9.12
N ASP A 49 -10.60 16.30 9.72
CA ASP A 49 -11.27 15.28 10.56
C ASP A 49 -10.33 14.67 11.61
N GLN A 50 -9.74 15.53 12.44
CA GLN A 50 -8.81 15.13 13.51
C GLN A 50 -7.61 14.31 13.00
N GLY A 51 -7.18 14.55 11.75
CA GLY A 51 -6.03 13.87 11.14
C GLY A 51 -6.36 12.51 10.52
N ARG A 52 -7.65 12.17 10.33
CA ARG A 52 -8.03 10.98 9.54
C ARG A 52 -7.90 11.21 8.04
N THR A 53 -7.96 12.47 7.61
CA THR A 53 -7.72 12.89 6.24
C THR A 53 -6.65 13.97 6.25
N ILE A 54 -5.80 13.97 5.22
CA ILE A 54 -4.88 15.07 4.96
C ILE A 54 -5.06 15.58 3.54
N GLN A 55 -4.71 16.84 3.35
CA GLN A 55 -4.69 17.49 2.04
C GLN A 55 -3.27 17.99 1.78
N LEU A 56 -2.70 17.55 0.66
CA LEU A 56 -1.43 18.05 0.12
C LEU A 56 -1.72 19.21 -0.84
N THR A 57 -0.91 20.27 -0.78
CA THR A 57 -1.04 21.45 -1.63
C THR A 57 0.26 21.69 -2.39
N LEU A 58 0.14 21.95 -3.69
CA LEU A 58 1.23 22.35 -4.56
C LEU A 58 0.94 23.76 -5.09
N ASP A 59 1.93 24.64 -5.00
CA ASP A 59 1.92 25.96 -5.61
C ASP A 59 3.30 26.30 -6.19
N GLN A 60 3.51 27.55 -6.59
CA GLN A 60 4.78 28.00 -7.18
C GLN A 60 5.97 27.95 -6.19
N GLY A 61 5.70 27.96 -4.89
CA GLY A 61 6.73 27.95 -3.86
C GLY A 61 7.20 26.54 -3.52
N SER A 62 6.27 25.58 -3.39
CA SER A 62 6.64 24.20 -3.05
C SER A 62 5.55 23.17 -3.31
N GLY A 63 5.99 21.92 -3.49
CA GLY A 63 5.18 20.74 -3.20
C GLY A 63 5.25 20.35 -1.72
N CYS A 64 4.84 19.14 -1.38
CA CYS A 64 4.96 18.62 -0.02
C CYS A 64 4.98 17.10 0.02
N GLY A 65 5.36 16.55 1.18
CA GLY A 65 5.38 15.11 1.36
C GLY A 65 5.39 14.70 2.82
N PHE A 66 5.07 13.43 3.03
CA PHE A 66 5.10 12.79 4.33
C PHE A 66 5.59 11.35 4.22
N ALA A 67 6.03 10.80 5.35
CA ALA A 67 6.53 9.45 5.47
C ALA A 67 6.03 8.76 6.74
N SER A 68 5.95 7.43 6.70
CA SER A 68 5.64 6.64 7.89
C SER A 68 6.76 6.77 8.91
N LYS A 69 6.41 6.74 10.19
CA LYS A 69 7.39 6.81 11.29
C LYS A 69 8.22 5.53 11.44
N VAL A 70 7.72 4.41 10.89
CA VAL A 70 8.37 3.12 10.95
C VAL A 70 8.49 2.53 9.54
N LYS A 71 9.48 1.66 9.36
CA LYS A 71 9.69 0.87 8.15
C LYS A 71 9.12 -0.53 8.36
N TYR A 72 8.68 -1.16 7.27
CA TYR A 72 8.06 -2.47 7.27
C TYR A 72 8.84 -3.41 6.34
N LEU A 73 8.95 -4.68 6.71
CA LEU A 73 9.41 -5.73 5.81
C LEU A 73 8.21 -6.62 5.50
N PHE A 74 7.71 -6.52 4.28
CA PHE A 74 6.43 -7.10 3.84
C PHE A 74 5.19 -6.51 4.51
N GLY A 75 4.03 -6.83 3.95
CA GLY A 75 2.72 -6.42 4.43
C GLY A 75 1.80 -5.98 3.30
N ARG A 76 0.63 -5.46 3.67
CA ARG A 76 -0.26 -4.73 2.78
C ARG A 76 -0.38 -3.31 3.29
N VAL A 77 0.08 -2.34 2.51
CA VAL A 77 -0.20 -0.92 2.75
C VAL A 77 -1.35 -0.50 1.85
N SER A 78 -2.26 0.31 2.38
CA SER A 78 -3.40 0.84 1.62
C SER A 78 -3.61 2.30 1.98
N MET A 79 -3.89 3.13 0.99
CA MET A 79 -4.21 4.54 1.18
C MET A 79 -5.43 4.91 0.34
N LYS A 80 -6.37 5.64 0.94
CA LYS A 80 -7.47 6.26 0.20
C LYS A 80 -6.99 7.58 -0.37
N ILE A 81 -7.02 7.73 -1.69
CA ILE A 81 -6.52 8.91 -2.39
C ILE A 81 -7.62 9.44 -3.30
N LYS A 82 -7.81 10.76 -3.26
CA LYS A 82 -8.60 11.52 -4.23
C LYS A 82 -7.67 12.53 -4.88
N LEU A 83 -7.56 12.49 -6.20
CA LEU A 83 -6.59 13.27 -6.97
C LEU A 83 -7.05 14.72 -7.22
N VAL A 84 -6.13 15.53 -7.75
CA VAL A 84 -6.37 16.95 -8.06
C VAL A 84 -7.45 17.07 -9.15
N PRO A 85 -8.55 17.79 -8.91
CA PRO A 85 -9.57 17.99 -9.93
C PRO A 85 -9.17 19.07 -10.94
N GLY A 86 -9.81 19.06 -12.11
CA GLY A 86 -9.59 20.10 -13.14
C GLY A 86 -8.28 19.94 -13.88
N ASP A 87 -7.55 21.04 -14.09
CA ASP A 87 -6.25 21.00 -14.76
C ASP A 87 -5.15 20.62 -13.77
N SER A 88 -4.58 19.43 -13.96
CA SER A 88 -3.50 18.87 -13.16
C SER A 88 -2.27 18.58 -14.01
N ALA A 89 -2.20 19.11 -15.23
CA ALA A 89 -1.10 18.85 -16.15
C ALA A 89 0.24 19.24 -15.50
N GLY A 90 1.22 18.33 -15.57
CA GLY A 90 2.54 18.54 -14.98
C GLY A 90 2.58 18.35 -13.46
N THR A 91 1.52 17.84 -12.83
CA THR A 91 1.57 17.42 -11.42
C THR A 91 1.78 15.92 -11.31
N VAL A 92 2.52 15.50 -10.28
CA VAL A 92 2.64 14.10 -9.89
C VAL A 92 2.24 13.97 -8.42
N THR A 93 1.20 13.19 -8.16
CA THR A 93 0.95 12.65 -6.81
C THR A 93 1.61 11.29 -6.74
N ALA A 94 2.45 11.02 -5.74
CA ALA A 94 3.06 9.72 -5.54
C ALA A 94 2.59 9.06 -4.25
N PHE A 95 2.47 7.74 -4.27
CA PHE A 95 2.26 6.88 -3.11
C PHE A 95 3.17 5.67 -3.28
N TYR A 96 4.17 5.54 -2.41
CA TYR A 96 5.22 4.56 -2.64
C TYR A 96 5.79 3.99 -1.34
N MET A 97 6.46 2.85 -1.46
CA MET A 97 7.30 2.30 -0.40
C MET A 97 8.75 2.46 -0.81
N ASN A 98 9.63 2.93 0.07
CA ASN A 98 11.06 3.13 -0.24
C ASN A 98 11.93 2.71 0.95
N SER A 99 13.08 2.08 0.68
CA SER A 99 14.02 1.69 1.74
C SER A 99 14.75 2.88 2.39
N ASP A 100 14.66 4.05 1.78
CA ASP A 100 15.12 5.35 2.28
C ASP A 100 16.62 5.27 2.64
N THR A 101 17.40 5.05 1.58
CA THR A 101 18.86 4.97 1.57
C THR A 101 19.41 5.59 0.28
N ASP A 102 20.55 6.28 0.39
CA ASP A 102 21.26 6.91 -0.73
C ASP A 102 22.09 5.93 -1.57
N SER A 103 22.08 4.65 -1.22
CA SER A 103 22.91 3.62 -1.85
C SER A 103 22.11 2.76 -2.82
N VAL A 104 21.78 1.52 -2.43
CA VAL A 104 21.11 0.53 -3.25
C VAL A 104 19.68 0.38 -2.76
N ARG A 105 18.78 1.23 -3.24
CA ARG A 105 17.40 1.28 -2.73
C ARG A 105 16.49 0.20 -3.31
N ASP A 106 15.53 -0.22 -2.50
CA ASP A 106 14.33 -0.94 -2.93
C ASP A 106 13.15 0.04 -2.89
N GLU A 107 12.27 0.00 -3.89
CA GLU A 107 11.17 0.96 -4.01
C GLU A 107 9.99 0.37 -4.79
N LEU A 108 8.76 0.71 -4.40
CA LEU A 108 7.51 0.26 -5.02
C LEU A 108 6.58 1.47 -5.21
N ASP A 109 6.29 1.83 -6.46
CA ASP A 109 5.70 3.13 -6.78
C ASP A 109 4.27 3.02 -7.31
N PHE A 110 3.40 3.89 -6.82
CA PHE A 110 2.30 4.47 -7.58
C PHE A 110 2.62 5.94 -7.85
N GLU A 111 2.55 6.35 -9.11
CA GLU A 111 2.63 7.74 -9.54
C GLU A 111 1.40 8.08 -10.37
N PHE A 112 0.67 9.10 -9.94
CA PHE A 112 -0.52 9.60 -10.62
C PHE A 112 -0.13 10.83 -11.43
N LEU A 113 -0.04 10.64 -12.74
CA LEU A 113 0.36 11.68 -13.68
C LEU A 113 -0.86 12.51 -14.06
N GLY A 114 -0.87 13.76 -13.61
CA GLY A 114 -1.93 14.71 -13.90
C GLY A 114 -1.98 15.12 -15.36
N ASN A 115 -3.13 15.62 -15.79
CA ASN A 115 -3.42 15.91 -17.18
C ASN A 115 -4.29 17.17 -17.31
N ARG A 116 -4.42 17.67 -18.54
CA ARG A 116 -5.29 18.82 -18.83
C ARG A 116 -6.74 18.50 -18.51
N THR A 117 -7.52 19.53 -18.19
CA THR A 117 -8.95 19.39 -17.90
C THR A 117 -9.66 18.54 -18.96
N GLY A 118 -10.39 17.50 -18.51
CA GLY A 118 -11.15 16.60 -19.37
C GLY A 118 -10.34 15.46 -20.01
N GLN A 119 -9.02 15.40 -19.77
CA GLN A 119 -8.18 14.28 -20.18
C GLN A 119 -7.94 13.32 -19.00
N PRO A 120 -7.79 12.01 -19.25
CA PRO A 120 -7.65 11.04 -18.17
C PRO A 120 -6.29 11.17 -17.47
N TYR A 121 -6.30 10.91 -16.17
CA TYR A 121 -5.09 10.59 -15.41
C TYR A 121 -4.44 9.30 -15.94
N THR A 122 -3.11 9.23 -15.85
CA THR A 122 -2.36 7.98 -16.04
C THR A 122 -1.76 7.55 -14.71
N VAL A 123 -1.97 6.28 -14.34
CA VAL A 123 -1.28 5.66 -13.20
C VAL A 123 -0.06 4.94 -13.71
N GLN A 124 1.11 5.34 -13.22
CA GLN A 124 2.36 4.63 -13.42
C GLN A 124 2.67 3.80 -12.16
N THR A 125 3.11 2.57 -12.37
CA THR A 125 3.73 1.75 -11.31
C THR A 125 5.17 1.45 -11.67
N ASN A 126 6.05 1.40 -10.66
CA ASN A 126 7.44 1.00 -10.85
C ASN A 126 7.92 0.13 -9.69
N ILE A 127 9.02 -0.59 -9.92
CA ILE A 127 9.63 -1.48 -8.94
C ILE A 127 11.14 -1.34 -9.07
N TYR A 128 11.77 -0.78 -8.04
CA TYR A 128 13.21 -0.86 -7.83
C TYR A 128 13.52 -2.04 -6.93
N ALA A 129 14.45 -2.87 -7.39
CA ALA A 129 14.99 -3.98 -6.63
C ALA A 129 16.50 -3.96 -6.75
N HIS A 130 17.19 -3.87 -5.62
CA HIS A 130 18.64 -3.72 -5.52
C HIS A 130 19.16 -2.54 -6.38
N GLY A 131 18.54 -1.37 -6.24
CA GLY A 131 18.95 -0.13 -6.90
C GLY A 131 18.61 -0.05 -8.39
N LYS A 132 18.09 -1.13 -8.99
CA LYS A 132 17.69 -1.14 -10.40
C LYS A 132 16.18 -0.99 -10.52
N GLY A 133 15.74 0.06 -11.21
CA GLY A 133 14.36 0.31 -11.62
C GLY A 133 14.10 -0.14 -13.07
N ASP A 134 13.59 0.78 -13.90
CA ASP A 134 13.24 0.60 -15.32
C ASP A 134 12.18 -0.48 -15.56
N ARG A 135 11.17 -0.52 -14.68
CA ARG A 135 10.06 -1.47 -14.73
C ARG A 135 8.72 -0.76 -14.77
N GLU A 136 8.64 0.38 -15.42
CA GLU A 136 7.44 1.20 -15.49
C GLU A 136 6.30 0.44 -16.21
N GLN A 137 5.10 0.53 -15.67
CA GLN A 137 3.87 0.16 -16.36
C GLN A 137 2.86 1.28 -16.18
N ARG A 138 2.15 1.64 -17.25
CA ARG A 138 1.14 2.71 -17.25
C ARG A 138 -0.23 2.16 -17.59
N VAL A 139 -1.23 2.59 -16.82
CA VAL A 139 -2.64 2.26 -17.06
C VAL A 139 -3.51 3.49 -16.86
N ASN A 140 -4.61 3.55 -17.60
CA ASN A 140 -5.71 4.47 -17.29
C ASN A 140 -6.68 3.77 -16.34
N LEU A 141 -7.35 4.56 -15.49
CA LEU A 141 -8.37 4.06 -14.58
C LEU A 141 -9.73 3.99 -15.27
N TRP A 142 -10.58 3.09 -14.82
CA TRP A 142 -11.96 2.91 -15.31
C TRP A 142 -12.97 3.85 -14.62
N PHE A 143 -12.47 4.89 -13.97
CA PHE A 143 -13.22 5.93 -13.26
C PHE A 143 -12.43 7.23 -13.24
N ASP A 144 -13.05 8.33 -12.82
CA ASP A 144 -12.39 9.61 -12.56
C ASP A 144 -11.80 9.62 -11.14
N PRO A 145 -10.47 9.52 -10.96
CA PRO A 145 -9.83 9.46 -9.64
C PRO A 145 -9.84 10.78 -8.87
N SER A 146 -10.31 11.88 -9.48
CA SER A 146 -10.46 13.19 -8.81
C SER A 146 -11.86 13.38 -8.21
N ALA A 147 -12.84 12.58 -8.64
CA ALA A 147 -14.24 12.71 -8.23
C ALA A 147 -14.50 12.20 -6.81
N ASP A 148 -13.89 11.08 -6.43
CA ASP A 148 -14.03 10.48 -5.10
C ASP A 148 -12.74 9.80 -4.63
N PHE A 149 -12.68 9.40 -3.37
CA PHE A 149 -11.60 8.61 -2.82
C PHE A 149 -11.66 7.16 -3.31
N HIS A 150 -10.54 6.69 -3.88
CA HIS A 150 -10.32 5.28 -4.20
C HIS A 150 -9.18 4.71 -3.38
N THR A 151 -9.19 3.40 -3.16
CA THR A 151 -8.17 2.72 -2.36
C THR A 151 -7.04 2.26 -3.27
N TYR A 152 -5.81 2.64 -2.97
CA TYR A 152 -4.62 2.16 -3.67
C TYR A 152 -3.80 1.33 -2.70
N SER A 153 -3.49 0.09 -3.08
CA SER A 153 -2.79 -0.85 -2.18
C SER A 153 -1.58 -1.49 -2.82
N ILE A 154 -0.54 -1.68 -2.02
CA ILE A 154 0.62 -2.50 -2.36
C ILE A 154 0.62 -3.68 -1.39
N LEU A 155 0.37 -4.89 -1.91
CA LEU A 155 0.64 -6.13 -1.21
C LEU A 155 2.08 -6.54 -1.54
N TRP A 156 2.91 -6.74 -0.54
CA TRP A 156 4.29 -7.18 -0.70
C TRP A 156 4.59 -8.31 0.28
N ASN A 157 4.96 -9.47 -0.23
CA ASN A 157 5.31 -10.64 0.59
C ASN A 157 6.52 -11.38 -0.02
N HIS A 158 6.86 -12.56 0.49
CA HIS A 158 7.99 -13.34 -0.04
C HIS A 158 7.79 -13.88 -1.47
N HIS A 159 6.55 -13.96 -1.95
CA HIS A 159 6.18 -14.60 -3.21
C HIS A 159 5.93 -13.59 -4.34
N HIS A 160 5.30 -12.46 -4.04
CA HIS A 160 4.95 -11.47 -5.04
C HIS A 160 4.66 -10.09 -4.43
N ILE A 161 4.77 -9.08 -5.30
CA ILE A 161 4.20 -7.76 -5.12
C ILE A 161 2.94 -7.67 -5.99
N VAL A 162 1.86 -7.10 -5.46
CA VAL A 162 0.65 -6.80 -6.21
C VAL A 162 0.21 -5.37 -5.94
N PHE A 163 0.01 -4.62 -7.01
CA PHE A 163 -0.57 -3.28 -7.00
C PHE A 163 -2.06 -3.40 -7.26
N TYR A 164 -2.88 -2.87 -6.36
CA TYR A 164 -4.33 -2.85 -6.46
C TYR A 164 -4.85 -1.42 -6.60
N VAL A 165 -5.90 -1.29 -7.40
CA VAL A 165 -6.81 -0.15 -7.38
C VAL A 165 -8.17 -0.69 -6.94
N ASP A 166 -8.65 -0.16 -5.83
CA ASP A 166 -9.68 -0.77 -4.98
C ASP A 166 -9.33 -2.24 -4.71
N GLU A 167 -10.18 -3.18 -5.12
CA GLU A 167 -9.92 -4.62 -4.99
C GLU A 167 -9.42 -5.27 -6.29
N VAL A 168 -9.14 -4.48 -7.33
CA VAL A 168 -8.71 -4.98 -8.64
C VAL A 168 -7.18 -4.93 -8.76
N PRO A 169 -6.51 -6.09 -8.94
CA PRO A 169 -5.06 -6.10 -9.18
C PRO A 169 -4.76 -5.54 -10.57
N ILE A 170 -3.98 -4.47 -10.64
CA ILE A 170 -3.54 -3.85 -11.91
C ILE A 170 -2.16 -4.34 -12.36
N ARG A 171 -1.36 -4.88 -11.43
CA ARG A 171 -0.02 -5.42 -11.71
C ARG A 171 0.40 -6.45 -10.68
N VAL A 172 1.02 -7.54 -11.14
CA VAL A 172 1.66 -8.56 -10.30
C VAL A 172 3.13 -8.71 -10.68
N TYR A 173 4.01 -8.65 -9.70
CA TYR A 173 5.44 -8.91 -9.86
C TYR A 173 5.85 -10.08 -8.96
N LYS A 174 6.12 -11.24 -9.58
CA LYS A 174 6.47 -12.46 -8.87
C LYS A 174 7.95 -12.44 -8.46
N ASN A 175 8.24 -12.98 -7.27
CA ASN A 175 9.60 -13.28 -6.87
C ASN A 175 10.17 -14.37 -7.82
N ASN A 176 11.11 -13.95 -8.67
CA ASN A 176 11.82 -14.81 -9.61
C ASN A 176 13.34 -14.78 -9.35
N GLU A 177 13.76 -14.65 -8.09
CA GLU A 177 15.18 -14.64 -7.73
C GLU A 177 15.91 -15.92 -8.17
N ALA A 178 15.21 -17.07 -8.17
CA ALA A 178 15.74 -18.33 -8.71
C ALA A 178 16.10 -18.26 -10.21
N LYS A 179 15.61 -17.23 -10.93
CA LYS A 179 15.93 -16.93 -12.34
C LYS A 179 16.86 -15.72 -12.47
N GLY A 180 17.49 -15.28 -11.38
CA GLY A 180 18.38 -14.13 -11.36
C GLY A 180 17.68 -12.77 -11.46
N ILE A 181 16.35 -12.71 -11.31
CA ILE A 181 15.60 -11.45 -11.33
C ILE A 181 15.52 -10.91 -9.88
N PRO A 182 16.09 -9.73 -9.58
CA PRO A 182 16.07 -9.17 -8.23
C PRO A 182 14.65 -8.93 -7.70
N TYR A 183 14.50 -9.09 -6.38
CA TYR A 183 13.24 -8.91 -5.68
C TYR A 183 13.51 -8.23 -4.32
N PRO A 184 12.72 -7.20 -3.93
CA PRO A 184 12.95 -6.50 -2.68
C PRO A 184 12.50 -7.40 -1.52
N LYS A 185 13.44 -8.00 -0.79
CA LYS A 185 13.15 -8.89 0.35
C LYS A 185 14.00 -8.65 1.59
N MET A 186 15.03 -7.81 1.49
CA MET A 186 16.03 -7.63 2.55
C MET A 186 15.96 -6.26 3.21
N GLN A 187 15.38 -5.25 2.54
CA GLN A 187 15.33 -3.88 3.04
C GLN A 187 13.92 -3.56 3.52
N ALA A 188 13.79 -3.18 4.79
CA ALA A 188 12.53 -2.63 5.28
C ALA A 188 12.27 -1.28 4.59
N MET A 189 11.03 -1.04 4.19
CA MET A 189 10.62 0.17 3.48
C MET A 189 9.65 1.00 4.32
N GLY A 190 9.85 2.32 4.32
CA GLY A 190 8.87 3.28 4.79
C GLY A 190 7.78 3.49 3.74
N VAL A 191 6.62 3.98 4.16
CA VAL A 191 5.52 4.41 3.27
C VAL A 191 5.61 5.90 3.10
N PHE A 192 5.57 6.37 1.86
CA PHE A 192 5.70 7.77 1.50
C PHE A 192 4.55 8.21 0.62
N SER A 193 4.21 9.50 0.70
CA SER A 193 3.37 10.13 -0.30
C SER A 193 3.69 11.59 -0.45
N THR A 194 3.67 12.04 -1.69
CA THR A 194 4.20 13.34 -2.09
C THR A 194 3.34 13.94 -3.20
N LEU A 195 3.35 15.27 -3.29
CA LEU A 195 2.79 16.00 -4.41
C LEU A 195 3.82 17.02 -4.88
N TRP A 196 4.17 16.96 -6.17
CA TRP A 196 5.16 17.84 -6.77
C TRP A 196 4.81 18.16 -8.23
N GLY A 197 5.40 19.24 -8.75
CA GLY A 197 5.26 19.67 -10.15
C GLY A 197 6.49 19.30 -10.97
N SER A 198 6.27 18.81 -12.19
CA SER A 198 7.27 18.51 -13.22
C SER A 198 7.47 19.66 -14.20
#